data_AF-A0A6B2LK18-F1
#
_entry.id   AF-A0A6B2LK18-F1
#
_cell.length_a   1.000
_cell.length_b   1.000
_cell.length_c   1.000
_cell.angle_alpha   90.00
_cell.angle_beta   90.00
_cell.angle_gamma   90.00
#
_symmetry.space_group_name_H-M   'P 1'
#
loop_
_entity.id
_entity.type
_entity.pdbx_description
1 polymer ?
#
loop_
_entity_poly.entity_id
_entity_poly.type
_entity_poly.pdbx_seq_one_letter_code
_entity_poly.pdbx_strand_id
1 'polypeptide(L)'
;MLLTSMMFASALEKWNVHRRIALKFLIWVGPRPVLLMGGFVGITAFLSMWISNTATTAMMTPLALAVIEHIEKGAAGDNKLMDRDVDIDSEEDVTLEDPDSEELRRTQLLHDPDDNLLLQIKQYSTGLLLGVCYGASLGGTATLIGTGSNLIIFTQVRESFPGAPHFDFGKWFRMAFPLALVVVLILWLI
;
A
#
# COMPACT_ATOMS: atom_id res chain seq x y z
N MET A 1 -15.64 3.48 26.76
CA MET A 1 -14.61 2.63 26.12
C MET A 1 -14.28 3.11 24.71
N LEU A 2 -15.24 3.24 23.77
CA LEU A 2 -14.97 3.73 22.40
C LEU A 2 -14.40 5.16 22.34
N LEU A 3 -14.97 6.09 23.11
CA LEU A 3 -14.44 7.46 23.22
C LEU A 3 -13.01 7.48 23.78
N THR A 4 -12.70 6.57 24.70
CA THR A 4 -11.38 6.45 25.33
C THR A 4 -10.33 5.89 24.36
N SER A 5 -10.69 4.89 23.55
CA SER A 5 -9.81 4.37 22.49
C SER A 5 -9.65 5.34 21.33
N MET A 6 -10.70 6.09 20.97
CA MET A 6 -10.60 7.15 19.96
C MET A 6 -9.74 8.32 20.45
N MET A 7 -9.86 8.75 21.70
CA MET A 7 -8.96 9.75 22.29
C MET A 7 -7.50 9.27 22.31
N PHE A 8 -7.25 8.01 22.65
CA PHE A 8 -5.90 7.43 22.60
C PHE A 8 -5.34 7.38 21.17
N ALA A 9 -6.16 6.99 20.19
CA ALA A 9 -5.80 7.00 18.78
C ALA A 9 -5.48 8.42 18.27
N SER A 10 -6.32 9.41 18.54
CA SER A 10 -6.08 10.82 18.16
C SER A 10 -4.86 11.42 18.88
N ALA A 11 -4.54 10.99 20.09
CA ALA A 11 -3.32 11.39 20.79
C ALA A 11 -2.05 10.80 20.15
N LEU A 12 -2.09 9.52 19.74
CA LEU A 12 -1.01 8.87 18.98
C LEU A 12 -0.80 9.49 17.60
N GLU A 13 -1.88 9.99 17.01
CA GLU A 13 -1.86 10.74 15.76
C GLU A 13 -1.16 12.09 15.93
N LYS A 14 -1.54 12.87 16.96
CA LYS A 14 -0.99 14.20 17.24
C LYS A 14 0.53 14.19 17.45
N TRP A 15 1.08 13.09 17.97
CA TRP A 15 2.52 12.92 18.20
C TRP A 15 3.27 12.25 17.04
N ASN A 16 2.61 11.94 15.92
CA ASN A 16 3.21 11.22 14.78
C ASN A 16 3.94 9.91 15.18
N VAL A 17 3.54 9.30 16.30
CA VAL A 17 4.21 8.11 16.86
C VAL A 17 4.09 6.93 15.90
N HIS A 18 2.91 6.79 15.31
CA HIS A 18 2.62 5.81 14.28
C HIS A 18 3.55 5.96 13.06
N ARG A 19 3.87 7.19 12.61
CA ARG A 19 4.86 7.43 11.54
C ARG A 19 6.26 7.01 11.97
N ARG A 20 6.66 7.28 13.23
CA ARG A 20 7.98 6.89 13.75
C ARG A 20 8.12 5.36 13.89
N ILE A 21 7.05 4.69 14.33
CA ILE A 21 6.99 3.22 14.38
C ILE A 21 7.00 2.66 12.96
N ALA A 22 6.24 3.28 12.03
CA ALA A 22 6.18 2.84 10.65
C ALA A 22 7.51 2.95 9.92
N LEU A 23 8.22 4.07 10.08
CA LEU A 23 9.54 4.24 9.50
C LEU A 23 10.56 3.23 10.08
N LYS A 24 10.52 2.97 11.38
CA LYS A 24 11.39 1.94 11.99
C LYS A 24 11.08 0.54 11.45
N PHE A 25 9.79 0.23 11.29
CA PHE A 25 9.36 -1.06 10.74
C PHE A 25 9.73 -1.19 9.26
N LEU A 26 9.61 -0.11 8.48
CA LEU A 26 9.98 -0.04 7.07
C LEU A 26 11.49 -0.22 6.86
N ILE A 27 12.31 0.41 7.70
CA ILE A 27 13.77 0.24 7.67
C ILE A 27 14.16 -1.20 8.02
N TRP A 28 13.39 -1.87 8.88
CA TRP A 28 13.64 -3.26 9.26
C TRP A 28 13.28 -4.27 8.15
N VAL A 29 12.24 -3.98 7.36
CA VAL A 29 11.75 -4.81 6.25
C VAL A 29 12.71 -4.84 5.05
N GLY A 30 13.60 -3.85 4.93
CA GLY A 30 14.69 -3.81 3.95
C GLY A 30 14.33 -3.15 2.60
N PRO A 31 15.29 -3.02 1.68
CA PRO A 31 15.19 -2.16 0.48
C PRO A 31 14.48 -2.79 -0.72
N ARG A 32 14.00 -4.04 -0.64
CA ARG A 32 13.37 -4.71 -1.79
C ARG A 32 11.95 -4.21 -2.00
N PRO A 33 11.53 -3.87 -3.24
CA PRO A 33 10.22 -3.27 -3.52
C PRO A 33 9.03 -4.15 -3.09
N VAL A 34 9.13 -5.48 -3.25
CA VAL A 34 8.09 -6.44 -2.83
C VAL A 34 7.92 -6.49 -1.30
N LEU A 35 9.02 -6.37 -0.56
CA LEU A 35 9.02 -6.30 0.90
C LEU A 35 8.48 -4.94 1.38
N LEU A 36 8.85 -3.86 0.69
CA LEU A 36 8.34 -2.51 0.93
C LEU A 36 6.81 -2.44 0.82
N MET A 37 6.24 -3.04 -0.23
CA MET A 37 4.79 -3.23 -0.38
C MET A 37 4.18 -3.97 0.81
N GLY A 38 4.77 -5.12 1.20
CA GLY A 38 4.31 -5.89 2.35
C GLY A 38 4.36 -5.11 3.66
N GLY A 39 5.40 -4.29 3.85
CA GLY A 39 5.52 -3.37 4.97
C GLY A 39 4.38 -2.35 5.00
N PHE A 40 4.05 -1.75 3.86
CA PHE A 40 2.94 -0.81 3.74
C PHE A 40 1.57 -1.46 3.99
N VAL A 41 1.31 -2.63 3.42
CA VAL A 41 0.05 -3.37 3.65
C VAL A 41 -0.07 -3.77 5.13
N GLY A 42 0.99 -4.35 5.70
CA GLY A 42 1.00 -4.82 7.08
C GLY A 42 0.83 -3.69 8.09
N ILE A 43 1.52 -2.55 7.89
CA ILE A 43 1.37 -1.40 8.78
C ILE A 43 0.01 -0.75 8.65
N THR A 44 -0.53 -0.68 7.43
CA THR A 44 -1.87 -0.14 7.20
C THR A 44 -2.91 -1.02 7.89
N ALA A 45 -2.82 -2.34 7.76
CA ALA A 45 -3.72 -3.27 8.44
C ALA A 45 -3.62 -3.14 9.97
N PHE A 46 -2.41 -3.02 10.51
CA PHE A 46 -2.20 -2.83 11.94
C PHE A 46 -2.79 -1.51 12.45
N LEU A 47 -2.58 -0.41 11.73
CA LEU A 47 -3.12 0.90 12.12
C LEU A 47 -4.65 0.92 12.03
N SER A 48 -5.22 0.31 10.98
CA SER A 48 -6.68 0.21 10.78
C SER A 48 -7.37 -0.69 11.81
N MET A 49 -6.61 -1.46 12.56
CA MET A 49 -7.13 -2.24 13.69
C MET A 49 -7.56 -1.34 14.87
N TRP A 50 -6.96 -0.15 14.99
CA TRP A 50 -7.16 0.79 16.10
C TRP A 50 -7.78 2.12 15.65
N ILE A 51 -7.58 2.46 14.38
CA ILE A 51 -8.06 3.67 13.70
C ILE A 51 -9.15 3.26 12.71
N SER A 52 -10.04 4.18 12.31
CA SER A 52 -11.01 3.88 11.27
C SER A 52 -10.34 3.63 9.91
N ASN A 53 -10.93 2.77 9.08
CA ASN A 53 -10.41 2.45 7.75
C ASN A 53 -10.20 3.71 6.90
N THR A 54 -11.18 4.63 6.91
CA THR A 54 -11.10 5.89 6.15
C THR A 54 -9.95 6.78 6.61
N ALA A 55 -9.76 6.94 7.92
CA ALA A 55 -8.66 7.76 8.45
C ALA A 55 -7.29 7.12 8.17
N THR A 56 -7.20 5.80 8.27
CA THR A 56 -5.96 5.06 7.99
C THR A 56 -5.56 5.19 6.51
N THR A 57 -6.50 5.01 5.58
CA THR A 57 -6.24 5.19 4.15
C THR A 57 -5.82 6.63 3.85
N ALA A 58 -6.57 7.63 4.35
CA ALA A 58 -6.24 9.04 4.13
C ALA A 58 -4.82 9.40 4.61
N MET A 59 -4.35 8.75 5.67
CA MET A 59 -3.03 8.98 6.26
C MET A 59 -1.91 8.21 5.52
N MET A 60 -2.20 7.02 5.01
CA MET A 60 -1.22 6.18 4.30
C MET A 60 -1.07 6.54 2.82
N THR A 61 -2.11 7.06 2.17
CA THR A 61 -2.07 7.50 0.76
C THR A 61 -0.93 8.51 0.47
N PRO A 62 -0.79 9.64 1.20
CA PRO A 62 0.31 10.58 0.93
C PRO A 62 1.68 9.96 1.21
N LEU A 63 1.78 9.02 2.15
CA LEU A 63 3.02 8.31 2.44
C LEU A 63 3.40 7.34 1.31
N ALA A 64 2.42 6.61 0.76
CA ALA A 64 2.61 5.73 -0.38
C ALA A 64 3.00 6.52 -1.64
N LEU A 65 2.33 7.64 -1.90
CA LEU A 65 2.66 8.54 -3.02
C LEU A 65 4.09 9.09 -2.90
N ALA A 66 4.51 9.52 -1.70
CA ALA A 66 5.87 10.00 -1.48
C ALA A 66 6.94 8.92 -1.75
N VAL A 67 6.63 7.65 -1.49
CA VAL A 67 7.54 6.53 -1.81
C VAL A 67 7.57 6.24 -3.30
N ILE A 68 6.41 6.27 -3.97
CA ILE A 68 6.32 6.13 -5.43
C ILE A 68 7.14 7.22 -6.13
N GLU A 69 6.98 8.47 -5.72
CA GLU A 69 7.73 9.61 -6.28
C GLU A 69 9.24 9.45 -6.06
N HIS A 70 9.65 8.89 -4.92
CA HIS A 70 11.07 8.63 -4.64
C HIS A 70 11.64 7.54 -5.57
N ILE A 71 10.85 6.51 -5.87
CA ILE A 71 11.22 5.44 -6.81
C ILE A 71 11.30 5.98 -8.24
N GLU A 72 10.33 6.82 -8.65
CA GLU A 72 10.33 7.49 -9.96
C GLU A 72 11.58 8.36 -10.15
N LYS A 73 11.90 9.20 -9.16
CA LYS A 73 13.09 10.06 -9.20
C LYS A 73 14.39 9.26 -9.22
N GLY A 74 14.45 8.14 -8.50
CA GLY A 74 15.59 7.23 -8.53
C GLY A 74 15.77 6.62 -9.92
N ALA A 75 14.68 6.14 -10.52
CA ALA A 75 14.70 5.51 -11.84
C ALA A 75 15.08 6.50 -12.97
N ALA A 76 14.56 7.72 -12.91
CA ALA A 76 14.92 8.78 -13.87
C ALA A 76 16.38 9.24 -13.75
N GLY A 77 16.98 9.12 -12.56
CA GLY A 77 18.40 9.43 -12.33
C GLY A 77 19.35 8.41 -12.96
N ASP A 78 19.00 7.12 -12.90
CA ASP A 78 19.76 6.03 -13.52
C ASP A 78 19.65 6.07 -15.06
N ASN A 79 18.46 6.32 -15.61
CA ASN A 79 18.29 6.36 -17.07
C ASN A 79 19.08 7.51 -17.71
N LYS A 80 19.14 8.68 -17.05
CA LYS A 80 19.93 9.83 -17.52
C LYS A 80 21.45 9.61 -17.48
N LEU A 81 21.94 8.66 -16.68
CA LEU A 81 23.35 8.28 -16.69
C LEU A 81 23.65 7.31 -17.84
N MET A 82 22.74 6.37 -18.13
CA MET A 82 22.85 5.47 -19.29
C MET A 82 22.79 6.23 -20.61
N ASP A 83 21.87 7.19 -20.76
CA ASP A 83 21.73 8.00 -21.98
C ASP A 83 23.01 8.82 -22.29
N ARG A 84 23.69 9.30 -21.23
CA ARG A 84 24.96 10.03 -21.35
C ARG A 84 26.15 9.16 -21.75
N ASP A 85 26.10 7.86 -21.49
CA ASP A 85 27.14 6.91 -21.91
C ASP A 85 26.89 6.41 -23.35
N VAL A 86 25.64 6.48 -23.85
CA VAL A 86 25.24 6.08 -25.22
C VAL A 86 25.55 7.16 -26.26
N ASP A 87 25.53 8.44 -25.88
CA ASP A 87 25.87 9.57 -26.76
C ASP A 87 27.35 9.67 -27.19
N ILE A 88 28.23 8.76 -26.75
CA ILE A 88 29.67 8.82 -27.05
C ILE A 88 30.04 8.12 -28.38
N ASP A 89 29.21 7.22 -28.92
CA ASP A 89 29.53 6.47 -30.15
C ASP A 89 28.35 6.39 -31.13
N SER A 90 28.14 7.44 -31.95
CA SER A 90 27.62 7.27 -33.33
C SER A 90 27.64 8.58 -34.12
N GLU A 91 28.71 8.78 -34.89
CA GLU A 91 28.71 9.62 -36.11
C GLU A 91 28.34 8.75 -37.34
N GLU A 92 27.54 9.32 -38.26
CA GLU A 92 27.20 8.90 -39.64
C GLU A 92 26.29 7.64 -39.79
N ASP A 93 25.35 7.50 -40.74
CA ASP A 93 25.26 7.92 -42.15
C ASP A 93 23.78 7.91 -42.67
N VAL A 94 23.55 8.43 -43.87
CA VAL A 94 22.31 8.94 -44.48
C VAL A 94 21.54 7.93 -45.38
N THR A 95 20.20 8.12 -45.47
CA THR A 95 19.19 7.73 -46.51
C THR A 95 18.69 6.29 -46.67
N LEU A 96 17.35 6.11 -46.57
CA LEU A 96 16.35 5.86 -47.65
C LEU A 96 14.95 5.68 -47.01
N GLU A 97 13.94 6.47 -47.40
CA GLU A 97 12.57 6.45 -46.82
C GLU A 97 11.69 5.39 -47.47
N ASP A 98 11.38 4.31 -46.74
CA ASP A 98 10.45 3.23 -47.13
C ASP A 98 9.18 3.32 -46.25
N PRO A 99 7.94 3.40 -46.79
CA PRO A 99 6.74 3.63 -45.96
C PRO A 99 6.45 2.52 -44.92
N ASP A 100 6.85 1.27 -45.17
CA ASP A 100 6.75 0.18 -44.18
C ASP A 100 7.79 0.32 -43.05
N SER A 101 8.91 0.99 -43.32
CA SER A 101 9.93 1.28 -42.31
C SER A 101 9.48 2.39 -41.34
N GLU A 102 8.55 3.26 -41.75
CA GLU A 102 7.97 4.32 -40.91
C GLU A 102 6.97 3.75 -39.89
N GLU A 103 6.18 2.73 -40.27
CA GLU A 103 5.27 2.03 -39.36
C GLU A 103 6.03 1.11 -38.38
N LEU A 104 7.11 0.46 -38.86
CA LEU A 104 8.05 -0.28 -38.02
C LEU A 104 8.84 0.64 -37.08
N ARG A 105 9.28 1.82 -37.58
CA ARG A 105 9.84 2.88 -36.74
C ARG A 105 8.83 3.38 -35.73
N ARG A 106 7.56 3.60 -36.07
CA ARG A 106 6.52 4.00 -35.11
C ARG A 106 6.24 2.93 -34.06
N THR A 107 6.29 1.65 -34.42
CA THR A 107 6.16 0.55 -33.45
C THR A 107 7.43 0.35 -32.62
N GLN A 108 8.61 0.63 -33.15
CA GLN A 108 9.89 0.66 -32.41
C GLN A 108 10.04 1.92 -31.54
N LEU A 109 9.51 3.07 -31.96
CA LEU A 109 9.42 4.32 -31.19
C LEU A 109 8.36 4.23 -30.08
N LEU A 110 7.35 3.37 -30.23
CA LEU A 110 6.44 2.98 -29.14
C LEU A 110 7.05 1.94 -28.20
N HIS A 111 8.22 1.40 -28.54
CA HIS A 111 8.96 0.45 -27.73
C HIS A 111 10.27 1.08 -27.25
N ASP A 112 10.17 2.32 -26.77
CA ASP A 112 11.24 2.97 -26.04
C ASP A 112 11.48 2.19 -24.73
N PRO A 113 12.72 1.82 -24.37
CA PRO A 113 13.03 1.26 -23.05
C PRO A 113 12.44 2.07 -21.87
N ASP A 114 12.24 3.38 -22.05
CA ASP A 114 11.56 4.25 -21.08
C ASP A 114 10.07 3.91 -20.86
N ASP A 115 9.34 3.48 -21.89
CA ASP A 115 7.92 3.14 -21.77
C ASP A 115 7.71 1.89 -20.91
N ASN A 116 8.61 0.90 -21.02
CA ASN A 116 8.58 -0.31 -20.19
C ASN A 116 8.89 -0.01 -18.71
N LEU A 117 9.76 0.96 -18.43
CA LEU A 117 10.07 1.40 -17.07
C LEU A 117 8.89 2.13 -16.43
N LEU A 118 8.30 3.08 -17.17
CA LEU A 118 7.10 3.80 -16.73
C LEU A 118 5.93 2.85 -16.46
N LEU A 119 5.74 1.83 -17.30
CA LEU A 119 4.71 0.81 -17.11
C LEU A 119 4.94 0.01 -15.83
N GLN A 120 6.18 -0.41 -15.56
CA GLN A 120 6.56 -1.13 -14.33
C GLN A 120 6.30 -0.28 -13.08
N ILE A 121 6.67 1.00 -13.10
CA ILE A 121 6.42 1.94 -12.00
C ILE A 121 4.92 2.14 -11.79
N LYS A 122 4.14 2.28 -12.86
CA LYS A 122 2.66 2.39 -12.77
C LYS A 122 2.02 1.17 -12.16
N GLN A 123 2.46 -0.03 -12.57
CA GLN A 123 1.97 -1.30 -12.02
C GLN A 123 2.30 -1.41 -10.53
N TYR A 124 3.54 -1.10 -10.15
CA TYR A 124 3.95 -1.06 -8.75
C TYR A 124 3.13 -0.06 -7.92
N SER A 125 2.96 1.16 -8.43
CA SER A 125 2.21 2.24 -7.78
C SER A 125 0.74 1.87 -7.56
N THR A 126 0.14 1.29 -8.59
CA THR A 126 -1.26 0.82 -8.55
C THR A 126 -1.40 -0.29 -7.52
N GLY A 127 -0.51 -1.29 -7.53
CA GLY A 127 -0.51 -2.36 -6.53
C GLY A 127 -0.31 -1.84 -5.11
N LEU A 128 0.56 -0.84 -4.90
CA LEU A 128 0.88 -0.32 -3.57
C LEU A 128 -0.35 0.39 -2.98
N LEU A 129 -0.99 1.24 -3.79
CA LEU A 129 -2.20 1.95 -3.39
C LEU A 129 -3.38 1.00 -3.18
N LEU A 130 -3.56 -0.01 -4.04
CA LEU A 130 -4.58 -1.04 -3.84
C LEU A 130 -4.33 -1.82 -2.55
N GLY A 131 -3.08 -2.24 -2.33
CA GLY A 131 -2.66 -2.96 -1.14
C GLY A 131 -2.93 -2.18 0.14
N VAL A 132 -2.69 -0.87 0.15
CA VAL A 132 -3.04 0.01 1.28
C VAL A 132 -4.55 0.04 1.49
N CYS A 133 -5.36 0.26 0.45
CA CYS A 133 -6.82 0.31 0.58
C CYS A 133 -7.43 -1.02 1.10
N TYR A 134 -6.97 -2.15 0.57
CA TYR A 134 -7.41 -3.47 1.01
C TYR A 134 -6.87 -3.82 2.40
N GLY A 135 -5.60 -3.50 2.67
CA GLY A 135 -4.97 -3.69 3.97
C GLY A 135 -5.70 -2.94 5.08
N ALA A 136 -6.08 -1.68 4.84
CA ALA A 136 -6.92 -0.90 5.77
C ALA A 136 -8.26 -1.60 6.03
N SER A 137 -8.95 -1.99 4.96
CA SER A 137 -10.27 -2.63 5.06
C SER A 137 -10.22 -3.95 5.85
N LEU A 138 -9.21 -4.78 5.60
CA LEU A 138 -9.01 -6.06 6.29
C LEU A 138 -8.54 -5.88 7.73
N GLY A 139 -7.65 -4.92 7.99
CA GLY A 139 -7.19 -4.60 9.34
C GLY A 139 -8.33 -4.21 10.29
N GLY A 140 -9.31 -3.44 9.80
CA GLY A 140 -10.48 -3.05 10.57
C GLY A 140 -11.45 -4.19 10.92
N THR A 141 -11.35 -5.34 10.25
CA THR A 141 -12.15 -6.54 10.60
C THR A 141 -11.61 -7.28 11.81
N ALA A 142 -10.31 -7.10 12.12
CA ALA A 142 -9.62 -7.83 13.19
C ALA A 142 -10.09 -7.45 14.60
N THR A 143 -10.64 -6.24 14.78
CA THR A 143 -11.16 -5.76 16.06
C THR A 143 -12.62 -5.35 15.98
N LEU A 144 -13.23 -5.34 17.16
CA LEU A 144 -14.58 -4.85 17.36
C LEU A 144 -14.71 -3.32 17.18
N ILE A 145 -13.58 -2.60 17.19
CA ILE A 145 -13.51 -1.13 17.16
C ILE A 145 -13.21 -0.62 15.73
N GLY A 146 -12.55 -1.43 14.90
CA GLY A 146 -12.08 -1.02 13.57
C GLY A 146 -13.19 -0.74 12.55
N THR A 147 -14.32 -1.46 12.62
CA THR A 147 -15.46 -1.28 11.70
C THR A 147 -16.79 -1.16 12.42
N GLY A 148 -17.65 -0.24 11.95
CA GLY A 148 -18.99 -0.03 12.51
C GLY A 148 -19.87 -1.27 12.46
N SER A 149 -19.72 -2.12 11.43
CA SER A 149 -20.47 -3.38 11.28
C SER A 149 -20.20 -4.36 12.42
N ASN A 150 -18.93 -4.50 12.86
CA ASN A 150 -18.58 -5.37 13.99
C ASN A 150 -19.26 -4.91 15.29
N LEU A 151 -19.40 -3.60 15.46
CA LEU A 151 -20.05 -3.01 16.62
C LEU A 151 -21.58 -3.20 16.57
N ILE A 152 -22.19 -3.10 15.40
CA ILE A 152 -23.63 -3.35 15.22
C ILE A 152 -23.97 -4.82 15.52
N ILE A 153 -23.13 -5.76 15.08
CA ILE A 153 -23.31 -7.18 15.43
C ILE A 153 -23.22 -7.37 16.94
N PHE A 154 -22.28 -6.68 17.60
CA PHE A 154 -22.14 -6.73 19.05
C PHE A 154 -23.36 -6.20 19.79
N THR A 155 -23.94 -5.09 19.34
CA THR A 155 -25.19 -4.56 19.93
C THR A 155 -26.35 -5.50 19.68
N GLN A 156 -26.48 -6.02 18.45
CA GLN A 156 -27.57 -6.92 18.06
C GLN A 156 -27.56 -8.24 18.84
N VAL A 157 -26.37 -8.83 19.05
CA VAL A 157 -26.21 -10.08 19.80
C VAL A 157 -26.62 -9.90 21.26
N ARG A 158 -26.30 -8.74 21.86
CA ARG A 158 -26.70 -8.42 23.24
C ARG A 158 -28.21 -8.22 23.38
N GLU A 159 -28.85 -7.61 22.39
CA GLU A 159 -30.31 -7.39 22.39
C GLU A 159 -31.09 -8.67 22.10
N SER A 160 -30.62 -9.48 21.15
CA SER A 160 -31.33 -10.67 20.67
C SER A 160 -31.17 -11.88 21.60
N PHE A 161 -30.08 -11.96 22.37
CA PHE A 161 -29.77 -13.10 23.26
C PHE A 161 -29.37 -12.65 24.67
N PRO A 162 -30.32 -12.18 25.49
CA PRO A 162 -30.03 -11.65 26.83
C PRO A 162 -29.50 -12.69 27.84
N GLY A 163 -29.68 -14.00 27.58
CA GLY A 163 -29.18 -15.09 28.42
C GLY A 163 -27.86 -15.72 27.95
N ALA A 164 -27.26 -15.23 26.86
CA ALA A 164 -26.01 -15.78 26.32
C ALA A 164 -24.80 -15.33 27.15
N PRO A 165 -23.72 -16.15 27.21
CA PRO A 165 -22.49 -15.77 27.91
C PRO A 165 -21.93 -14.46 27.35
N HIS A 166 -21.49 -13.56 28.23
CA HIS A 166 -21.02 -12.22 27.85
C HIS A 166 -20.05 -12.27 26.68
N PHE A 167 -20.49 -11.72 25.56
CA PHE A 167 -19.66 -11.52 24.39
C PHE A 167 -18.81 -10.28 24.65
N ASP A 168 -17.49 -10.47 24.73
CA ASP A 168 -16.51 -9.45 25.09
C ASP A 168 -15.47 -9.28 23.97
N PHE A 169 -14.81 -8.13 23.97
CA PHE A 169 -13.74 -7.79 23.02
C PHE A 169 -12.71 -8.91 22.87
N GLY A 170 -12.25 -9.52 23.97
CA GLY A 170 -11.23 -10.57 23.93
C GLY A 170 -11.69 -11.89 23.30
N LYS A 171 -13.00 -12.17 23.25
CA LYS A 171 -13.54 -13.33 22.54
C LYS A 171 -13.61 -13.06 21.04
N TRP A 172 -14.06 -11.86 20.65
CA TRP A 172 -14.03 -11.42 19.26
C TRP A 172 -12.61 -11.40 18.72
N PHE A 173 -11.68 -10.76 19.43
CA PHE A 173 -10.29 -10.63 19.01
C PHE A 173 -9.65 -12.00 18.74
N ARG A 174 -9.81 -12.97 19.64
CA ARG A 174 -9.26 -14.32 19.45
C ARG A 174 -9.84 -15.06 18.24
N MET A 175 -11.05 -14.72 17.81
CA MET A 175 -11.70 -15.30 16.63
C MET A 175 -11.31 -14.56 15.34
N ALA A 176 -11.39 -13.22 15.35
CA ALA A 176 -11.24 -12.39 14.17
C ALA A 176 -9.78 -12.06 13.82
N PHE A 177 -8.91 -11.89 14.82
CA PHE A 177 -7.50 -11.57 14.60
C PHE A 177 -6.73 -12.62 13.78
N PRO A 178 -6.78 -13.93 14.09
CA PRO A 178 -6.07 -14.92 13.28
C PRO A 178 -6.61 -14.99 11.85
N LEU A 179 -7.93 -14.84 11.67
CA LEU A 179 -8.53 -14.77 10.34
C LEU A 179 -8.02 -13.56 9.56
N ALA A 180 -8.04 -12.37 10.16
CA ALA A 180 -7.57 -11.16 9.52
C ALA A 180 -6.08 -11.23 9.16
N LEU A 181 -5.25 -11.82 10.03
CA LEU A 181 -3.83 -12.02 9.76
C LEU A 181 -3.61 -12.94 8.55
N VAL A 182 -4.36 -14.05 8.46
CA VAL A 182 -4.30 -14.95 7.29
C VAL A 182 -4.73 -14.21 6.02
N VAL A 183 -5.82 -13.45 6.06
CA VAL A 183 -6.31 -12.73 4.86
C VAL A 183 -5.33 -11.62 4.43
N VAL A 184 -4.68 -10.93 5.37
CA VAL A 184 -3.62 -9.95 5.05
C VAL A 184 -2.39 -10.62 4.44
N LEU A 185 -2.01 -11.81 4.91
CA LEU A 185 -0.92 -12.58 4.30
C LEU A 185 -1.29 -13.08 2.90
N ILE A 186 -2.53 -13.50 2.68
CA ILE A 186 -3.02 -13.89 1.35
C ILE A 186 -3.01 -12.67 0.42
N LEU A 187 -3.48 -11.51 0.90
CA LEU A 187 -3.44 -10.26 0.13
C LEU A 187 -2.01 -9.88 -0.27
N TRP A 188 -1.02 -10.14 0.58
CA TRP A 188 0.37 -9.88 0.25
C TRP A 188 0.95 -10.87 -0.76
N LEU A 189 0.43 -12.11 -0.81
CA LEU A 189 0.90 -13.15 -1.73
C LEU A 189 0.35 -12.98 -3.16
N ILE A 190 -0.82 -12.36 -3.31
CA ILE A 190 -1.53 -12.12 -4.57
C ILE A 190 -0.98 -10.85 -5.23
#